data_AF-A0A5J4YZV8-F1
#
_entry.id   AF-A0A5J4YZV8-F1
#
_cell.length_a   1.000
_cell.length_b   1.000
_cell.length_c   1.000
_cell.angle_alpha   90.00
_cell.angle_beta   90.00
_cell.angle_gamma   90.00
#
_symmetry.space_group_name_H-M   'P 1'
#
loop_
_entity.id
_entity.type
_entity.pdbx_description
1 polymer ?
#
loop_
_entity_poly.entity_id
_entity_poly.type
_entity_poly.pdbx_seq_one_letter_code
_entity_poly.pdbx_strand_id
1 'polypeptide(L)'
;MVGVDNSCTDYQVFPDRIHKLPQRVQVWGGTAILVGLGTAIYLYKRANRKVGRTGTKEWHDATLAMMPAWPREAAGPVEMNPIRRRRYPQNYPDLQK
;
A
#
# COMPACT_ATOMS: atom_id res chain seq x y z
N MET A 1 -56.02 8.66 -13.55
CA MET A 1 -55.37 9.84 -14.16
C MET A 1 -53.90 9.52 -14.29
N VAL A 2 -53.42 9.32 -15.52
CA VAL A 2 -52.00 9.09 -15.81
C VAL A 2 -51.42 10.47 -16.12
N GLY A 3 -50.63 11.01 -15.20
CA GLY A 3 -49.84 12.21 -15.47
C GLY A 3 -48.65 11.80 -16.33
N VAL A 4 -48.72 12.08 -17.63
CA VAL A 4 -47.56 12.02 -18.52
C VAL A 4 -46.87 13.38 -18.43
N ASP A 5 -45.76 13.43 -17.72
CA ASP A 5 -44.86 14.58 -17.74
C ASP A 5 -44.00 14.49 -19.01
N ASN A 6 -44.14 15.50 -19.88
CA ASN A 6 -43.51 15.59 -21.20
C ASN A 6 -42.28 16.51 -21.20
N SER A 7 -41.60 16.66 -20.07
CA SER A 7 -40.29 17.29 -20.05
C SER A 7 -39.25 16.30 -20.57
N CYS A 8 -38.76 16.52 -21.81
CA CYS A 8 -37.62 15.81 -22.43
C CYS A 8 -36.28 16.04 -21.69
N THR A 9 -36.31 16.08 -20.38
CA THR A 9 -35.17 16.13 -19.46
C THR A 9 -35.20 14.90 -18.56
N ASP A 10 -35.46 13.73 -19.15
CA ASP A 10 -35.21 12.45 -18.50
C ASP A 10 -33.71 12.12 -18.60
N TYR A 11 -32.89 13.00 -18.02
CA TYR A 11 -31.47 12.80 -17.80
C TYR A 11 -31.23 12.08 -16.46
N GLN A 12 -32.09 11.12 -16.09
CA GLN A 12 -31.75 10.15 -15.04
C GLN A 12 -30.82 9.08 -15.61
N VAL A 13 -29.61 9.50 -16.00
CA VAL A 13 -28.60 8.61 -16.60
C VAL A 13 -28.02 7.62 -15.56
N PHE A 14 -28.31 7.78 -14.26
CA PHE A 14 -27.52 7.15 -13.20
C PHE A 14 -28.20 6.45 -12.01
N PRO A 15 -29.52 6.14 -12.02
CA PRO A 15 -30.00 4.98 -11.25
C PRO A 15 -30.58 3.86 -12.13
N ASP A 16 -31.39 4.19 -13.14
CA ASP A 16 -32.31 3.24 -13.80
C ASP A 16 -31.66 2.09 -14.58
N ARG A 17 -30.40 2.26 -15.00
CA ARG A 17 -29.65 1.18 -15.68
C ARG A 17 -28.88 0.29 -14.71
N ILE A 18 -28.51 0.81 -13.55
CA ILE A 18 -27.71 0.07 -12.55
C ILE A 18 -28.61 -0.95 -11.84
N HIS A 19 -29.86 -0.58 -11.53
CA HIS A 19 -30.84 -1.47 -10.89
C HIS A 19 -31.18 -2.71 -11.71
N LYS A 20 -30.96 -2.67 -13.04
CA LYS A 20 -31.20 -3.79 -13.96
C LYS A 20 -30.03 -4.80 -14.01
N LEU A 21 -28.86 -4.45 -13.48
CA LEU A 21 -27.73 -5.37 -13.37
C LEU A 21 -27.94 -6.33 -12.20
N PRO A 22 -27.50 -7.60 -12.29
CA PRO A 22 -27.55 -8.54 -11.17
C PRO A 22 -26.91 -7.92 -9.93
N GLN A 23 -27.57 -8.03 -8.77
CA GLN A 23 -27.13 -7.41 -7.50
C GLN A 23 -25.68 -7.74 -7.13
N ARG A 24 -25.22 -8.95 -7.48
CA ARG A 24 -23.82 -9.37 -7.32
C ARG A 24 -22.86 -8.45 -8.08
N VAL A 25 -23.14 -8.11 -9.33
CA VAL A 25 -22.29 -7.25 -10.17
C VAL A 25 -22.23 -5.84 -9.60
N GLN A 26 -23.33 -5.32 -9.04
CA GLN A 26 -23.35 -4.01 -8.38
C GLN A 26 -22.46 -4.00 -7.13
N VAL A 27 -22.53 -5.05 -6.30
CA VAL A 27 -21.71 -5.17 -5.08
C VAL A 27 -20.22 -5.33 -5.43
N TRP A 28 -19.88 -6.22 -6.36
CA TRP A 28 -18.49 -6.42 -6.78
C TRP A 28 -17.92 -5.19 -7.50
N GLY A 29 -18.71 -4.56 -8.39
CA GLY A 29 -18.32 -3.34 -9.08
C GLY A 29 -18.12 -2.16 -8.13
N GLY A 30 -19.05 -1.96 -7.19
CA GLY A 30 -18.92 -0.94 -6.15
C GLY A 30 -17.68 -1.15 -5.27
N THR A 31 -17.43 -2.40 -4.86
CA THR A 31 -16.23 -2.75 -4.07
C THR A 31 -14.94 -2.46 -4.85
N ALA A 32 -14.88 -2.85 -6.12
CA ALA A 32 -13.71 -2.61 -6.96
C ALA A 32 -13.42 -1.11 -7.14
N ILE A 33 -14.47 -0.28 -7.30
CA ILE A 33 -14.34 1.17 -7.39
C ILE A 33 -13.76 1.74 -6.09
N LEU A 34 -14.26 1.31 -4.93
CA LEU A 34 -13.78 1.79 -3.63
C LEU A 34 -12.31 1.41 -3.39
N VAL A 35 -11.92 0.17 -3.73
CA VAL A 35 -10.52 -0.28 -3.61
C VAL A 35 -9.62 0.49 -4.58
N GLY A 36 -10.05 0.70 -5.82
CA GLY A 36 -9.32 1.48 -6.81
C GLY A 36 -9.10 2.93 -6.36
N LEU A 37 -10.15 3.58 -5.86
CA LEU A 37 -10.08 4.94 -5.34
C LEU A 37 -9.15 5.02 -4.12
N GLY A 38 -9.27 4.09 -3.17
CA GLY A 38 -8.39 4.01 -2.00
C GLY A 38 -6.92 3.85 -2.38
N THR A 39 -6.64 3.00 -3.38
CA THR A 39 -5.28 2.79 -3.90
C THR A 39 -4.74 4.05 -4.58
N ALA A 40 -5.53 4.74 -5.39
CA ALA A 40 -5.14 5.99 -6.04
C ALA A 40 -4.81 7.09 -5.01
N ILE A 41 -5.65 7.26 -3.98
CA ILE A 41 -5.42 8.21 -2.89
C ILE A 41 -4.13 7.84 -2.13
N TYR A 42 -3.92 6.56 -1.84
CA TYR A 42 -2.71 6.09 -1.17
C TYR A 42 -1.46 6.40 -1.98
N LEU A 43 -1.45 6.11 -3.28
CA LEU A 43 -0.32 6.38 -4.17
C LEU A 43 -0.05 7.89 -4.28
N TYR A 44 -1.09 8.71 -4.40
CA TYR A 44 -0.96 10.16 -4.40
C TYR A 44 -0.32 10.69 -3.10
N LYS A 45 -0.77 10.20 -1.93
CA LYS A 45 -0.17 10.55 -0.64
C LYS A 45 1.28 10.08 -0.54
N ARG A 46 1.59 8.88 -1.04
CA ARG A 46 2.94 8.31 -1.03
C ARG A 46 3.90 9.12 -1.90
N ALA A 47 3.47 9.53 -3.09
CA ALA A 47 4.29 10.32 -4.01
C ALA A 47 4.61 11.72 -3.46
N ASN A 48 3.66 12.32 -2.73
CA ASN A 48 3.86 13.64 -2.11
C ASN A 48 4.53 13.59 -0.72
N ARG A 49 4.78 12.39 -0.18
CA ARG A 49 5.44 12.25 1.11
C ARG A 49 6.94 12.44 0.92
N LYS A 50 7.51 13.43 1.63
CA LYS A 50 8.96 13.52 1.79
C LYS A 50 9.43 12.32 2.60
N VAL A 51 10.10 11.38 1.95
CA VAL A 51 10.79 10.28 2.62
C VAL A 51 12.07 10.85 3.21
N GLY A 52 12.31 10.61 4.50
CA GLY A 52 13.55 11.05 5.15
C GLY A 52 14.77 10.40 4.51
N ARG A 53 15.96 10.97 4.71
CA ARG A 53 17.23 10.41 4.18
C ARG A 53 17.47 8.95 4.59
N THR A 54 16.83 8.48 5.66
CA THR A 54 16.91 7.11 6.16
C THR A 54 15.92 6.14 5.50
N GLY A 55 14.98 6.63 4.68
CA GLY A 55 14.05 5.79 3.93
C GLY A 55 14.53 5.43 2.52
N THR A 56 15.80 5.69 2.19
CA THR A 56 16.41 5.29 0.93
C THR A 56 16.89 3.85 1.00
N LYS A 57 16.97 3.21 -0.18
CA LYS A 57 17.55 1.86 -0.30
C LYS A 57 19.01 1.83 0.18
N GLU A 58 19.77 2.86 -0.18
CA GLU A 58 21.19 3.01 0.23
C GLU A 58 21.36 3.03 1.76
N TRP A 59 20.51 3.79 2.47
CA TRP A 59 20.57 3.82 3.92
C TRP A 59 20.22 2.45 4.52
N HIS A 60 19.23 1.77 3.95
CA HIS A 60 18.84 0.43 4.39
C HIS A 60 19.97 -0.59 4.18
N ASP A 61 20.60 -0.60 3.00
CA ASP A 61 21.70 -1.49 2.65
C ASP A 61 22.93 -1.21 3.55
N ALA A 62 23.26 0.06 3.79
CA ALA A 62 24.33 0.45 4.70
C ALA A 62 24.05 0.03 6.16
N THR A 63 22.80 0.19 6.61
CA THR A 63 22.39 -0.21 7.96
C THR A 63 22.48 -1.72 8.14
N LEU A 64 22.02 -2.49 7.15
CA LEU A 64 22.13 -3.96 7.16
C LEU A 64 23.58 -4.42 7.21
N ALA A 65 24.48 -3.77 6.45
CA ALA A 65 25.92 -4.07 6.47
C ALA A 65 26.58 -3.76 7.83
N MET A 66 26.04 -2.84 8.61
CA MET A 66 26.52 -2.52 9.97
C MET A 66 26.00 -3.48 11.05
N MET A 67 24.89 -4.19 10.82
CA MET A 67 24.32 -5.11 11.81
C MET A 67 25.26 -6.20 12.35
N PRO A 68 26.17 -6.82 11.57
CA PRO A 68 27.11 -7.80 12.13
C PRO A 68 28.14 -7.19 13.10
N ALA A 69 28.44 -5.90 12.98
CA ALA A 69 29.45 -5.22 13.80
C ALA A 69 28.98 -3.80 14.15
N TRP A 70 27.91 -3.72 14.95
CA TRP A 70 27.32 -2.45 15.31
C TRP A 70 28.23 -1.67 16.26
N PRO A 71 28.55 -0.40 15.97
CA PRO A 71 29.44 0.40 16.80
C PRO A 71 28.83 0.64 18.19
N ARG A 72 29.67 0.61 19.22
CA ARG A 72 29.31 0.97 20.60
C ARG A 72 30.30 1.99 21.13
N GLU A 73 29.82 2.93 21.93
CA GLU A 73 30.65 4.04 22.44
C GLU A 73 31.71 3.59 23.45
N ALA A 74 31.41 2.56 24.26
CA ALA A 74 32.23 2.16 25.41
C ALA A 74 32.84 0.75 25.31
N ALA A 75 32.73 0.07 24.17
CA ALA A 75 33.23 -1.29 23.98
C ALA A 75 33.45 -1.61 22.49
N GLY A 76 34.02 -2.78 22.20
CA GLY A 76 34.12 -3.29 20.84
C GLY A 76 32.74 -3.44 20.14
N PRO A 77 32.71 -3.51 18.80
CA PRO A 77 31.48 -3.68 18.04
C PRO A 77 30.71 -4.93 18.45
N VAL A 78 29.38 -4.89 18.37
CA VAL A 78 28.50 -6.02 18.75
C VAL A 78 27.55 -6.38 17.61
N GLU A 79 27.31 -7.69 17.44
CA GLU A 79 26.32 -8.20 16.52
C GLU A 79 24.90 -7.80 16.98
N MET A 80 24.19 -7.05 16.13
CA MET A 80 22.77 -6.74 16.31
C MET A 80 21.90 -7.97 15.99
N ASN A 81 20.95 -8.26 16.87
CA ASN A 81 19.91 -9.27 16.69
C ASN A 81 20.41 -10.69 16.33
N PRO A 82 21.38 -11.26 17.08
CA PRO A 82 22.05 -12.51 16.72
C PRO A 82 21.10 -13.72 16.64
N ILE A 83 20.03 -13.73 17.45
CA ILE A 83 19.09 -14.86 17.50
C ILE A 83 18.24 -14.93 16.23
N ARG A 84 17.63 -13.82 15.80
CA ARG A 84 16.78 -13.84 14.59
C ARG A 84 17.61 -14.02 13.34
N ARG A 85 18.83 -13.50 13.33
CA ARG A 85 19.79 -13.64 12.22
C ARG A 85 20.20 -15.09 11.98
N ARG A 86 20.40 -15.86 13.05
CA ARG A 86 20.64 -17.31 12.97
C ARG A 86 19.39 -18.11 12.62
N ARG A 87 18.22 -17.70 13.11
CA ARG A 87 16.96 -18.43 12.89
C ARG A 87 16.36 -18.22 11.49
N TYR A 88 16.60 -17.05 10.89
CA TYR A 88 16.03 -16.67 9.59
C TYR A 88 17.09 -16.09 8.65
N PRO A 89 18.14 -16.84 8.28
CA PRO A 89 19.22 -16.37 7.43
C PRO A 89 18.73 -15.89 6.05
N GLN A 90 17.58 -16.40 5.56
CA GLN A 90 16.94 -15.95 4.33
C GLN A 90 16.59 -14.44 4.32
N ASN A 91 16.39 -13.84 5.50
CA ASN A 91 16.06 -12.43 5.65
C ASN A 91 17.31 -11.53 5.78
N TYR A 92 18.51 -12.13 5.81
CA TYR A 92 19.79 -11.46 6.03
C TYR A 92 20.76 -11.86 4.91
N PRO A 93 20.78 -11.11 3.79
CA PRO A 93 21.58 -11.47 2.62
C PRO A 93 23.10 -11.45 2.88
N ASP A 94 23.55 -10.78 3.94
CA ASP A 94 24.96 -10.77 4.32
C ASP A 94 25.42 -12.08 4.98
N LEU A 95 24.49 -12.93 5.43
CA LEU A 95 24.76 -14.25 6.02
C LEU A 95 24.65 -15.41 5.01
N GLN A 96 24.32 -15.13 3.74
CA GLN A 96 24.10 -16.13 2.69
C GLN A 96 25.32 -16.32 1.76
N LYS A 97 26.46 -15.68 2.08
CA LYS A 97 27.70 -15.75 1.30
C LYS A 97 28.63 -16.85 1.77
#